data_AF-A0A8T4ZEJ6-F1
#
_entry.id   AF-A0A8T4ZEJ6-F1
#
_cell.length_a   1.000
_cell.length_b   1.000
_cell.length_c   1.000
_cell.angle_alpha   90.00
_cell.angle_beta   90.00
_cell.angle_gamma   90.00
#
_symmetry.space_group_name_H-M   'P 1'
#
loop_
_entity.id
_entity.type
_entity.pdbx_description
1 polymer ?
#
loop_
_entity_poly.entity_id
_entity_poly.type
_entity_poly.pdbx_seq_one_letter_code
_entity_poly.pdbx_strand_id
1 'polypeptide(L)'
;MNEYTTRRWEKPLLFRNMEVTPEEEEELIRKVAMIIHKNGLEAAAILMIETVKPLSYIGGQMGRLFISPFLPAFGDKIEVGGEKLITVFEKRENVEKLLSMIEEMAKADSTKVEKPSETKKRSLWRRLIPF
;
A
#
# COMPACT_ATOMS: atom_id res chain seq x y z
N MET A 1 -43.78 -21.86 19.82
CA MET A 1 -43.89 -21.22 18.49
C MET A 1 -44.17 -19.73 18.70
N ASN A 2 -43.15 -18.89 18.61
CA ASN A 2 -43.19 -17.62 17.87
C ASN A 2 -41.73 -17.12 17.71
N GLU A 3 -41.23 -17.17 16.48
CA GLU A 3 -39.81 -17.10 16.11
C GLU A 3 -39.42 -15.74 15.51
N TYR A 4 -39.43 -14.64 16.29
CA TYR A 4 -39.17 -13.32 15.70
C TYR A 4 -38.28 -12.35 16.50
N THR A 5 -37.47 -12.79 17.47
CA THR A 5 -36.64 -11.86 18.27
C THR A 5 -35.12 -12.11 18.26
N THR A 6 -34.57 -12.62 17.16
CA THR A 6 -33.10 -12.75 16.98
C THR A 6 -32.56 -12.06 15.72
N ARG A 7 -33.16 -10.94 15.30
CA ARG A 7 -32.51 -10.05 14.32
C ARG A 7 -31.58 -9.07 15.03
N ARG A 8 -30.34 -9.53 15.12
CA ARG A 8 -29.09 -8.82 15.36
C ARG A 8 -29.08 -7.45 14.68
N TRP A 9 -29.26 -6.38 15.47
CA TRP A 9 -29.02 -5.01 15.03
C TRP A 9 -27.51 -4.80 14.93
N GLU A 10 -26.92 -5.25 13.82
CA GLU A 10 -25.61 -4.74 13.41
C GLU A 10 -25.75 -3.25 13.07
N LYS A 11 -24.77 -2.47 13.52
CA LYS A 11 -24.76 -1.00 13.41
C LYS A 11 -25.16 -0.56 11.99
N PRO A 12 -25.92 0.54 11.82
CA PRO A 12 -26.31 1.01 10.50
C PRO A 12 -25.07 1.17 9.61
N LEU A 13 -25.18 0.86 8.31
CA LEU A 13 -24.07 0.89 7.34
C LEU A 13 -23.26 2.21 7.40
N LEU A 14 -23.91 3.32 7.75
CA LEU A 14 -23.32 4.65 7.89
C LEU A 14 -22.36 4.82 9.09
N PHE A 15 -22.38 3.91 10.08
CA PHE A 15 -21.64 4.04 11.34
C PHE A 15 -20.75 2.82 11.66
N ARG A 16 -20.33 2.05 10.64
CA ARG A 16 -19.29 1.04 10.86
C ARG A 16 -18.04 1.80 11.33
N ASN A 17 -17.53 1.52 12.53
CA ASN A 17 -16.43 2.26 13.16
C ASN A 17 -15.27 2.44 12.16
N MET A 18 -15.15 3.63 11.57
CA MET A 18 -14.08 4.04 10.64
C MET A 18 -12.80 4.40 11.39
N GLU A 19 -12.77 4.20 12.71
CA GLU A 19 -11.58 4.40 13.52
C GLU A 19 -10.54 3.37 13.10
N VAL A 20 -9.48 3.86 12.46
CA VAL A 20 -8.29 3.08 12.14
C VAL A 20 -7.34 3.24 13.32
N THR A 21 -6.97 2.13 13.96
CA THR A 21 -5.97 2.17 15.03
C THR A 21 -4.58 2.47 14.45
N PRO A 22 -3.63 2.98 15.24
CA PRO A 22 -2.26 3.18 14.76
C PRO A 22 -1.62 1.90 14.18
N GLU A 23 -1.93 0.74 14.75
CA GLU A 23 -1.43 -0.56 14.28
C GLU A 23 -2.06 -0.95 12.94
N GLU A 24 -3.37 -0.75 12.79
CA GLU A 24 -4.07 -1.01 11.51
C GLU A 24 -3.58 -0.06 10.41
N GLU A 25 -3.31 1.20 10.75
CA GLU A 25 -2.73 2.21 9.85
C GLU A 25 -1.37 1.75 9.33
N GLU A 26 -0.48 1.36 10.23
CA GLU A 26 0.85 0.85 9.93
C GLU A 26 0.81 -0.43 9.08
N GLU A 27 -0.10 -1.36 9.40
CA GLU A 27 -0.30 -2.59 8.62
C GLU A 27 -0.77 -2.29 7.19
N LEU A 28 -1.70 -1.35 7.02
CA LEU A 28 -2.19 -0.91 5.71
C LEU A 28 -1.08 -0.29 4.87
N ILE A 29 -0.30 0.63 5.45
CA ILE A 29 0.84 1.26 4.78
C ILE A 29 1.84 0.19 4.31
N ARG A 30 2.21 -0.72 5.21
CA ARG A 30 3.13 -1.82 4.89
C ARG A 30 2.58 -2.71 3.78
N LYS A 31 1.28 -3.03 3.80
CA LYS A 31 0.64 -3.85 2.78
C LYS A 31 0.70 -3.18 1.41
N VAL A 32 0.46 -1.87 1.33
CA VAL A 32 0.57 -1.11 0.07
C VAL A 32 2.02 -1.07 -0.41
N ALA A 33 2.99 -0.79 0.48
CA ALA A 33 4.42 -0.83 0.14
C ALA A 33 4.84 -2.20 -0.42
N MET A 34 4.41 -3.29 0.22
CA MET A 34 4.67 -4.66 -0.24
C MET A 34 4.05 -4.96 -1.61
N ILE A 35 2.85 -4.45 -1.89
CA ILE A 35 2.23 -4.61 -3.21
C ILE A 35 3.06 -3.88 -4.26
N ILE A 36 3.45 -2.62 -4.01
CA ILE A 36 4.29 -1.83 -4.93
C ILE A 36 5.61 -2.57 -5.21
N HIS A 37 6.29 -3.01 -4.15
CA HIS A 37 7.57 -3.70 -4.22
C HIS A 37 7.48 -5.03 -4.98
N LYS A 38 6.49 -5.88 -4.65
CA LYS A 38 6.31 -7.19 -5.32
C LYS A 38 6.05 -7.07 -6.82
N ASN A 39 5.56 -5.92 -7.28
CA ASN A 39 5.28 -5.67 -8.70
C ASN A 39 6.39 -4.88 -9.40
N GLY A 40 7.50 -4.54 -8.72
CA GLY A 40 8.60 -3.78 -9.30
C GLY A 40 8.21 -2.34 -9.67
N LEU A 41 7.26 -1.75 -8.95
CA LEU A 41 6.69 -0.42 -9.25
C LEU A 41 7.28 0.70 -8.39
N GLU A 42 8.36 0.46 -7.66
CA GLU A 42 8.91 1.39 -6.66
C GLU A 42 9.26 2.75 -7.28
N ALA A 43 10.00 2.76 -8.38
CA ALA A 43 10.42 4.00 -9.03
C ALA A 43 9.21 4.81 -9.55
N ALA A 44 8.24 4.14 -10.16
CA ALA A 44 7.03 4.79 -10.65
C ALA A 44 6.14 5.30 -9.51
N ALA A 45 6.01 4.51 -8.43
CA ALA A 45 5.24 4.87 -7.25
C ALA A 45 5.87 6.06 -6.52
N ILE A 46 7.20 6.06 -6.30
CA ILE A 46 7.93 7.17 -5.68
C ILE A 46 7.68 8.46 -6.45
N LEU A 47 7.87 8.45 -7.78
CA LEU A 47 7.67 9.63 -8.62
C LEU A 47 6.23 10.15 -8.56
N MET A 48 5.25 9.26 -8.70
CA MET A 48 3.83 9.63 -8.72
C MET A 48 3.40 10.18 -7.36
N ILE A 49 3.75 9.47 -6.27
CA ILE A 49 3.38 9.85 -4.90
C ILE A 49 4.00 11.21 -4.57
N GLU A 50 5.30 11.42 -4.81
CA GLU A 50 5.96 12.69 -4.50
C GLU A 50 5.32 13.88 -5.25
N THR A 51 4.84 13.65 -6.47
CA THR A 51 4.14 14.67 -7.27
C THR A 51 2.79 15.06 -6.68
N VAL A 52 2.01 14.10 -6.14
CA VAL A 52 0.64 14.34 -5.64
C VAL A 52 0.55 14.53 -4.13
N LYS A 53 1.63 14.26 -3.39
CA LYS A 53 1.74 14.34 -1.94
C LYS A 53 1.25 15.66 -1.30
N PRO A 54 1.48 16.86 -1.87
CA PRO A 54 0.91 18.10 -1.32
C PRO A 54 -0.62 18.11 -1.31
N LEU A 55 -1.24 17.28 -2.15
CA LEU A 55 -2.69 17.18 -2.32
C LEU A 55 -3.32 16.07 -1.46
N SER A 56 -2.57 15.36 -0.62
CA SER A 56 -3.07 14.17 0.11
C SER A 56 -4.36 14.43 0.89
N TYR A 57 -4.43 15.57 1.60
CA TYR A 57 -5.63 15.97 2.34
C TYR A 57 -6.83 16.21 1.40
N ILE A 58 -6.62 16.93 0.30
CA ILE A 58 -7.64 17.18 -0.73
C ILE A 58 -8.06 15.86 -1.38
N GLY A 59 -7.11 14.96 -1.65
CA GLY A 59 -7.34 13.64 -2.20
C GLY A 59 -8.23 12.79 -1.31
N GLY A 60 -8.06 12.84 0.01
CA GLY A 60 -8.96 12.20 0.97
C GLY A 60 -10.38 12.73 0.87
N GLN A 61 -10.55 14.05 0.88
CA GLN A 61 -11.87 14.69 0.74
C GLN A 61 -12.54 14.38 -0.61
N MET A 62 -11.79 14.42 -1.71
CA MET A 62 -12.28 14.07 -3.03
C MET A 62 -12.62 12.57 -3.12
N GLY A 63 -11.84 11.70 -2.48
CA GLY A 63 -12.13 10.28 -2.34
C GLY A 63 -13.48 10.05 -1.66
N ARG A 64 -13.74 10.73 -0.53
CA ARG A 64 -15.03 10.62 0.18
C ARG A 64 -16.21 11.13 -0.63
N LEU A 65 -16.01 12.20 -1.42
CA LEU A 65 -17.10 12.78 -2.20
C LEU A 65 -17.40 12.02 -3.49
N PHE A 66 -16.37 11.53 -4.18
CA PHE A 66 -16.50 10.98 -5.52
C PHE A 66 -16.25 9.47 -5.63
N ILE A 67 -15.55 8.85 -4.67
CA ILE A 67 -15.22 7.42 -4.71
C ILE A 67 -16.08 6.63 -3.73
N SER A 68 -16.18 7.09 -2.48
CA SER A 68 -16.95 6.42 -1.42
C SER A 68 -18.38 6.04 -1.80
N PRO A 69 -19.19 6.88 -2.49
CA PRO A 69 -20.57 6.53 -2.86
C PRO A 69 -20.67 5.28 -3.74
N PHE A 70 -19.61 4.91 -4.44
CA PHE A 70 -19.58 3.76 -5.35
C PHE A 70 -18.98 2.51 -4.72
N LEU A 71 -18.25 2.62 -3.60
CA LEU A 71 -17.61 1.45 -2.97
C LEU A 71 -18.61 0.35 -2.54
N PRO A 72 -19.82 0.65 -2.02
CA PRO A 72 -20.80 -0.37 -1.66
C PRO A 72 -21.21 -1.26 -2.84
N ALA A 73 -21.16 -0.75 -4.08
CA ALA A 73 -21.51 -1.52 -5.27
C ALA A 73 -20.58 -2.73 -5.52
N PHE A 74 -19.41 -2.74 -4.90
CA PHE A 74 -18.42 -3.81 -4.97
C PHE A 74 -18.42 -4.71 -3.73
N GLY A 75 -19.35 -4.50 -2.80
CA GLY A 75 -19.56 -5.30 -1.60
C GLY A 75 -18.77 -4.83 -0.36
N ASP A 76 -19.24 -5.27 0.80
CA ASP A 76 -18.80 -4.83 2.14
C ASP A 76 -17.29 -4.84 2.37
N LYS A 77 -16.58 -5.84 1.82
CA LYS A 77 -15.12 -5.93 2.02
C LYS A 77 -14.39 -4.78 1.30
N ILE A 78 -14.86 -4.42 0.10
CA ILE A 78 -14.28 -3.34 -0.70
C ILE A 78 -14.70 -1.98 -0.14
N GLU A 79 -15.95 -1.86 0.32
CA GLU A 79 -16.42 -0.68 1.05
C GLU A 79 -15.53 -0.37 2.26
N VAL A 80 -15.39 -1.33 3.19
CA VAL A 80 -14.58 -1.11 4.40
C VAL A 80 -13.12 -0.90 4.08
N GLY A 81 -12.55 -1.70 3.16
CA GLY A 81 -11.16 -1.55 2.77
C GLY A 81 -10.85 -0.21 2.11
N GLY A 82 -11.74 0.25 1.22
CA GLY A 82 -11.63 1.52 0.52
C GLY A 82 -11.74 2.72 1.46
N GLU A 83 -12.72 2.71 2.37
CA GLU A 83 -12.86 3.77 3.39
C GLU A 83 -11.64 3.87 4.31
N LYS A 84 -11.08 2.72 4.71
CA LYS A 84 -9.84 2.68 5.48
C LYS A 84 -8.67 3.24 4.68
N LEU A 85 -8.53 2.91 3.39
CA LEU A 85 -7.48 3.45 2.53
C LEU A 85 -7.59 4.98 2.40
N ILE A 86 -8.78 5.50 2.13
CA ILE A 86 -9.03 6.95 2.04
C ILE A 86 -8.65 7.62 3.36
N THR A 87 -9.09 7.07 4.49
CA THR A 87 -8.83 7.62 5.82
C THR A 87 -7.34 7.59 6.20
N VAL A 88 -6.63 6.51 5.88
CA VAL A 88 -5.19 6.39 6.17
C VAL A 88 -4.38 7.35 5.32
N PHE A 89 -4.61 7.42 4.01
CA PHE A 89 -3.80 8.21 3.08
C PHE A 89 -4.22 9.68 2.95
N GLU A 90 -5.31 10.08 3.61
CA GLU A 90 -5.64 11.50 3.81
C GLU A 90 -4.61 12.24 4.68
N LYS A 91 -3.95 11.51 5.61
CA LYS A 91 -2.88 12.06 6.45
C LYS A 91 -1.57 12.09 5.68
N ARG A 92 -0.96 13.27 5.54
CA ARG A 92 0.30 13.45 4.82
C ARG A 92 1.42 12.60 5.43
N GLU A 93 1.45 12.46 6.75
CA GLU A 93 2.45 11.69 7.47
C GLU A 93 2.46 10.22 7.05
N ASN A 94 1.30 9.66 6.69
CA ASN A 94 1.19 8.27 6.23
C ASN A 94 1.67 8.09 4.79
N VAL A 95 1.51 9.13 3.96
CA VAL A 95 2.10 9.17 2.62
C VAL A 95 3.63 9.22 2.70
N GLU A 96 4.18 10.01 3.63
CA GLU A 96 5.63 10.05 3.92
C GLU A 96 6.17 8.69 4.40
N LYS A 97 5.44 8.03 5.32
CA LYS A 97 5.78 6.67 5.79
C LYS A 97 5.80 5.66 4.64
N LEU A 98 4.77 5.69 3.78
CA LEU A 98 4.69 4.81 2.61
C LEU A 98 5.89 5.01 1.69
N LEU A 99 6.22 6.26 1.37
CA LEU A 99 7.34 6.61 0.50
C LEU A 99 8.66 6.08 1.07
N SER A 100 8.90 6.33 2.36
CA SER A 100 10.10 5.87 3.07
C SER A 100 10.25 4.34 3.01
N MET A 101 9.15 3.60 3.25
CA MET A 101 9.17 2.13 3.15
C MET A 101 9.49 1.63 1.73
N ILE A 102 8.91 2.26 0.70
CA ILE A 102 9.18 1.87 -0.70
C ILE A 102 10.66 2.13 -1.05
N GLU A 103 11.21 3.25 -0.62
CA GLU A 103 12.63 3.58 -0.84
C GLU A 103 13.57 2.60 -0.13
N GLU A 104 13.26 2.20 1.10
CA GLU A 104 14.04 1.21 1.85
C GLU A 104 14.03 -0.15 1.16
N MET A 105 12.87 -0.60 0.68
CA MET A 105 12.74 -1.85 -0.08
C MET A 105 13.54 -1.80 -1.38
N ALA A 106 13.46 -0.70 -2.13
CA ALA A 106 14.22 -0.51 -3.36
C ALA A 106 15.75 -0.52 -3.13
N LYS A 107 16.23 0.14 -2.07
CA LYS A 107 17.65 0.15 -1.67
C LYS A 107 18.13 -1.25 -1.24
N ALA A 108 17.30 -2.02 -0.54
CA ALA A 108 17.66 -3.35 -0.08
C ALA A 108 17.88 -4.34 -1.23
N ASP A 109 17.17 -4.17 -2.36
CA ASP A 109 17.34 -5.02 -3.53
C ASP A 109 18.54 -4.63 -4.39
N SER A 110 18.84 -3.33 -4.53
CA SER A 110 20.07 -2.91 -5.22
C SER A 110 21.33 -3.43 -4.53
N THR A 111 21.35 -3.47 -3.19
CA THR A 111 22.48 -4.03 -2.43
C THR A 111 22.65 -5.55 -2.59
N LYS A 112 21.58 -6.29 -2.91
CA LYS A 112 21.66 -7.75 -3.18
C LYS A 112 22.26 -8.03 -4.55
N VAL A 113 22.01 -7.16 -5.53
CA VAL A 113 22.50 -7.32 -6.91
C VAL A 113 23.99 -6.95 -7.03
N GLU A 114 24.49 -6.06 -6.17
CA GLU A 114 25.88 -5.56 -6.19
C GLU A 114 26.95 -6.47 -5.55
N LYS A 115 26.65 -7.72 -5.19
CA LYS A 115 27.70 -8.71 -4.88
C LYS A 115 27.98 -9.62 -6.09
N PRO A 116 28.72 -9.17 -7.12
CA PRO A 116 29.24 -10.09 -8.10
C PRO A 116 30.26 -11.00 -7.39
N SER A 117 29.96 -12.30 -7.32
CA SER A 117 30.94 -13.32 -6.99
C SER A 117 32.12 -13.19 -7.95
N GLU A 118 33.22 -12.56 -7.51
CA GLU A 118 34.48 -12.42 -8.26
C GLU A 118 34.94 -13.75 -8.89
N THR A 119 34.58 -14.85 -8.25
CA THR A 119 34.86 -16.23 -8.66
C THR A 119 34.27 -16.59 -10.03
N LYS A 120 33.08 -16.09 -10.40
CA LYS A 120 32.45 -16.40 -11.71
C LYS A 120 33.07 -15.61 -12.86
N LYS A 121 33.42 -14.34 -12.65
CA LYS A 121 34.12 -13.53 -13.66
C LYS A 121 35.49 -14.13 -13.97
N ARG A 122 36.31 -14.45 -12.95
CA ARG A 122 37.65 -15.06 -13.15
C ARG A 122 37.62 -16.39 -13.90
N SER A 123 36.59 -17.22 -13.69
CA SER A 123 36.40 -18.48 -14.42
C SER A 123 36.04 -18.28 -15.89
N LEU A 124 35.21 -17.27 -16.20
CA LEU A 124 34.79 -16.97 -17.57
C LEU A 124 35.93 -16.35 -18.40
N TRP A 125 36.71 -15.45 -17.81
CA TRP A 125 37.88 -14.84 -18.47
C TRP A 125 38.96 -15.87 -18.81
N ARG A 126 39.13 -16.91 -17.97
CA ARG A 126 40.03 -18.03 -18.22
C ARG A 126 39.58 -18.97 -19.35
N ARG A 127 38.29 -18.95 -19.72
CA ARG A 127 37.75 -19.75 -20.83
C ARG A 127 37.78 -19.02 -22.17
N LEU A 128 37.83 -17.69 -22.15
CA LEU A 128 37.73 -16.85 -23.36
C LEU A 128 39.09 -16.43 -23.92
N ILE A 129 40.17 -16.57 -23.16
CA ILE A 129 41.52 -16.29 -23.63
C ILE A 129 42.30 -17.62 -23.59
N PRO A 130 42.37 -18.38 -24.69
CA PRO A 130 43.42 -19.36 -24.83
C PRO A 130 44.71 -18.56 -25.07
N PHE A 131 45.74 -18.89 -24.30
CA PHE A 131 47.11 -18.46 -24.59
C PHE A 131 47.49 -18.88 -26.02
#